data_AF-A0A3R9S1C2-F1
#
_entry.id   AF-A0A3R9S1C2-F1
#
_cell.length_a   1.000
_cell.length_b   1.000
_cell.length_c   1.000
_cell.angle_alpha   90.00
_cell.angle_beta   90.00
_cell.angle_gamma   90.00
#
_symmetry.space_group_name_H-M   'P 1'
#
loop_
_entity.id
_entity.type
_entity.pdbx_description
1 polymer ?
#
loop_
_entity_poly.entity_id
_entity_poly.type
_entity_poly.pdbx_seq_one_letter_code
_entity_poly.pdbx_strand_id
1 'polypeptide(L)'
;LESDLENQPHYKTFKLPDTTTYIIGHNIDYDIAAIARCGVDVSHIKPICTLALARKTWPDAEAHNISALIYMISQGSSKARELLKGAHRADADIILTANILMHIVYHLNIHDIEELYRVSEEARIPTTINFGKHKGTAIAELPKDYIQWLLRQDELDVYLRKALESAF
;
A
#
# COMPACT_ATOMS: atom_id res chain seq x y z
N LEU A 1 24.83 -3.08 -0.28
CA LEU A 1 26.11 -2.98 -1.02
C LEU A 1 26.21 -4.17 -1.97
N GLU A 2 27.00 -4.09 -3.05
CA GLU A 2 27.20 -5.25 -3.95
C GLU A 2 27.74 -6.47 -3.20
N SER A 3 28.51 -6.24 -2.13
CA SER A 3 28.98 -7.26 -1.19
C SER A 3 27.86 -8.07 -0.54
N ASP A 4 26.66 -7.50 -0.39
CA ASP A 4 25.53 -8.19 0.26
C ASP A 4 24.91 -9.26 -0.66
N LEU A 5 25.27 -9.24 -1.95
CA LEU A 5 24.84 -10.22 -2.95
C LEU A 5 25.86 -11.34 -3.17
N GLU A 6 27.06 -11.21 -2.60
CA GLU A 6 28.11 -12.20 -2.74
C GLU A 6 27.65 -13.55 -2.13
N ASN A 7 27.74 -14.62 -2.91
CA ASN A 7 27.27 -15.97 -2.56
C ASN A 7 25.75 -16.11 -2.32
N GLN A 8 24.95 -15.10 -2.65
CA GLN A 8 23.49 -15.21 -2.59
C GLN A 8 22.93 -15.92 -3.83
N PRO A 9 21.82 -16.66 -3.70
CA PRO A 9 21.19 -17.27 -4.87
C PRO A 9 20.66 -16.20 -5.82
N HIS A 10 20.68 -16.51 -7.12
CA HIS A 10 20.11 -15.62 -8.14
C HIS A 10 18.61 -15.41 -7.88
N TYR A 11 18.10 -14.18 -7.91
CA TYR A 11 16.71 -13.86 -7.52
C TYR A 11 15.62 -14.71 -8.23
N LYS A 12 15.89 -15.19 -9.45
CA LYS A 12 15.01 -16.15 -10.18
C LYS A 12 14.82 -17.51 -9.50
N THR A 13 15.60 -17.84 -8.46
CA THR A 13 15.38 -19.05 -7.66
C THR A 13 14.21 -18.88 -6.69
N PHE A 14 13.73 -17.65 -6.46
CA PHE A 14 12.57 -17.39 -5.62
C PHE A 14 11.32 -18.09 -6.16
N LYS A 15 10.55 -18.69 -5.25
CA LYS A 15 9.28 -19.35 -5.54
C LYS A 15 8.28 -19.01 -4.44
N LEU A 16 7.01 -18.91 -4.83
CA LEU A 16 5.89 -18.91 -3.90
C LEU A 16 5.30 -20.32 -3.84
N PRO A 17 4.66 -20.72 -2.72
CA PRO A 17 3.80 -21.89 -2.70
C PRO A 17 2.68 -21.76 -3.76
N ASP A 18 2.39 -22.85 -4.48
CA ASP A 18 1.34 -22.88 -5.51
C ASP A 18 -0.07 -22.59 -4.96
N THR A 19 -0.24 -22.70 -3.64
CA THR A 19 -1.49 -22.44 -2.92
C THR A 19 -1.61 -20.99 -2.42
N THR A 20 -0.67 -20.10 -2.74
CA THR A 20 -0.74 -18.71 -2.31
C THR A 20 -1.84 -17.99 -3.08
N THR A 21 -2.92 -17.60 -2.39
CA THR A 21 -4.02 -16.84 -2.99
C THR A 21 -3.90 -15.34 -2.71
N TYR A 22 -3.48 -14.96 -1.50
CA TYR A 22 -3.40 -13.56 -1.07
C TYR A 22 -1.97 -13.22 -0.66
N ILE A 23 -1.55 -11.99 -0.96
CA ILE A 23 -0.32 -11.40 -0.44
C ILE A 23 -0.66 -10.03 0.12
N ILE A 24 -0.22 -9.76 1.35
CA ILE A 24 -0.50 -8.51 2.05
C ILE A 24 0.80 -7.74 2.20
N GLY A 25 0.77 -6.46 1.87
CA GLY A 25 1.95 -5.60 1.93
C GLY A 25 1.58 -4.12 2.02
N HIS A 26 2.59 -3.31 2.33
CA HIS A 26 2.44 -1.87 2.40
C HIS A 26 3.00 -1.24 1.13
N ASN A 27 2.13 -0.69 0.27
CA ASN A 27 2.45 -0.39 -1.14
C ASN A 27 2.71 -1.67 -1.99
N ILE A 28 1.83 -2.66 -1.82
CA ILE A 28 1.98 -4.05 -2.30
C ILE A 28 2.28 -4.24 -3.79
N ASP A 29 1.91 -3.29 -4.65
CA ASP A 29 2.16 -3.40 -6.10
C ASP A 29 3.66 -3.45 -6.42
N TYR A 30 4.48 -2.80 -5.57
CA TYR A 30 5.93 -2.89 -5.68
C TYR A 30 6.43 -4.32 -5.47
N ASP A 31 5.95 -4.99 -4.41
CA ASP A 31 6.33 -6.35 -4.07
C ASP A 31 5.82 -7.37 -5.11
N ILE A 32 4.58 -7.21 -5.57
CA ILE A 32 4.02 -8.06 -6.65
C ILE A 32 4.84 -7.92 -7.94
N ALA A 33 5.23 -6.69 -8.31
CA ALA A 33 6.09 -6.47 -9.46
C ALA A 33 7.49 -7.07 -9.26
N ALA A 34 8.05 -7.01 -8.06
CA ALA A 34 9.32 -7.65 -7.73
C ALA A 34 9.24 -9.18 -7.84
N ILE A 35 8.18 -9.79 -7.31
CA ILE A 35 7.92 -11.24 -7.42
C ILE A 35 7.76 -11.65 -8.89
N ALA A 36 7.03 -10.88 -9.69
CA ALA A 36 6.87 -11.15 -11.12
C ALA A 36 8.21 -11.13 -11.87
N ARG A 37 9.12 -10.20 -11.53
CA ARG A 37 10.47 -10.15 -12.13
C ARG A 37 11.29 -11.41 -11.83
N CYS A 38 11.03 -12.11 -10.72
CA CYS A 38 11.64 -13.40 -10.41
C CYS A 38 11.16 -14.53 -11.35
N GLY A 39 10.19 -14.29 -12.23
CA GLY A 39 9.61 -15.29 -13.12
C GLY A 39 8.52 -16.13 -12.45
N VAL A 40 7.89 -15.60 -11.40
CA VAL A 40 6.73 -16.20 -10.73
C VAL A 40 5.46 -15.66 -11.39
N ASP A 41 4.51 -16.54 -11.73
CA ASP A 41 3.18 -16.12 -12.19
C ASP A 41 2.39 -15.55 -11.01
N VAL A 42 2.00 -14.28 -11.13
CA VAL A 42 1.26 -13.54 -10.10
C VAL A 42 -0.19 -13.25 -10.52
N SER A 43 -0.63 -13.75 -11.67
CA SER A 43 -1.96 -13.43 -12.24
C SER A 43 -3.13 -13.90 -11.37
N HIS A 44 -2.93 -14.95 -10.58
CA HIS A 44 -3.91 -15.51 -9.65
C HIS A 44 -3.87 -14.88 -8.25
N ILE A 45 -2.84 -14.09 -7.95
CA ILE A 45 -2.65 -13.49 -6.62
C ILE A 45 -3.62 -12.33 -6.44
N LYS A 46 -4.27 -12.29 -5.28
CA LYS A 46 -5.11 -11.20 -4.78
C LYS A 46 -4.29 -10.31 -3.82
N PRO A 47 -3.71 -9.19 -4.29
CA PRO A 47 -2.88 -8.34 -3.45
C PRO A 47 -3.71 -7.45 -2.52
N ILE A 48 -3.33 -7.36 -1.25
CA ILE A 48 -3.97 -6.54 -0.22
C ILE A 48 -2.98 -5.44 0.20
N CYS A 49 -3.38 -4.18 0.03
CA CYS A 49 -2.54 -3.02 0.23
C CYS A 49 -2.87 -2.31 1.55
N THR A 50 -2.03 -2.49 2.57
CA THR A 50 -2.23 -1.83 3.87
C THR A 50 -2.04 -0.31 3.79
N LEU A 51 -1.30 0.21 2.80
CA LEU A 51 -1.19 1.65 2.56
C LEU A 51 -2.53 2.25 2.11
N ALA A 52 -3.19 1.61 1.15
CA ALA A 52 -4.49 2.03 0.66
C ALA A 52 -5.54 1.96 1.78
N LEU A 53 -5.57 0.83 2.49
CA LEU A 53 -6.42 0.66 3.66
C LEU A 53 -6.15 1.70 4.74
N ALA A 54 -4.89 1.99 5.08
CA ALA A 54 -4.54 2.99 6.09
C ALA A 54 -5.02 4.40 5.72
N ARG A 55 -4.95 4.78 4.44
CA ARG A 55 -5.49 6.06 3.95
C ARG A 55 -7.01 6.14 4.10
N LYS A 56 -7.72 5.03 3.90
CA LYS A 56 -9.16 4.94 4.14
C LYS A 56 -9.51 4.98 5.63
N THR A 57 -8.75 4.27 6.47
CA THR A 57 -8.98 4.16 7.92
C THR A 57 -8.66 5.45 8.66
N TRP A 58 -7.55 6.11 8.30
CA TRP A 58 -7.04 7.31 8.95
C TRP A 58 -6.74 8.40 7.92
N PRO A 59 -7.76 9.00 7.29
CA PRO A 59 -7.56 9.99 6.22
C PRO A 59 -6.77 11.22 6.67
N ASP A 60 -6.89 11.60 7.94
CA ASP A 60 -6.26 12.79 8.51
C ASP A 60 -4.87 12.54 9.12
N ALA A 61 -4.31 11.33 8.98
CA ALA A 61 -2.96 11.04 9.46
C ALA A 61 -1.93 11.88 8.69
N GLU A 62 -0.92 12.42 9.40
CA GLU A 62 0.12 13.27 8.82
C GLU A 62 0.88 12.57 7.67
N ALA A 63 1.13 11.28 7.83
CA ALA A 63 1.69 10.42 6.80
C ALA A 63 1.23 8.97 7.00
N HIS A 64 1.20 8.21 5.91
CA HIS A 64 0.78 6.80 5.92
C HIS A 64 1.93 5.82 5.71
N ASN A 65 3.20 6.26 5.82
CA ASN A 65 4.31 5.30 5.86
C ASN A 65 4.30 4.48 7.17
N ILE A 66 4.91 3.30 7.16
CA ILE A 66 4.88 2.35 8.29
C ILE A 66 5.27 3.04 9.61
N SER A 67 6.41 3.75 9.65
CA SER A 67 6.90 4.38 10.87
C SER A 67 5.94 5.43 11.43
N ALA A 68 5.36 6.27 10.57
CA ALA A 68 4.38 7.28 10.96
C ALA A 68 3.10 6.65 11.52
N LEU A 69 2.59 5.60 10.86
CA LEU A 69 1.40 4.89 11.32
C LEU A 69 1.63 4.21 12.67
N ILE A 70 2.77 3.53 12.87
CA ILE A 70 3.12 2.91 14.14
C ILE A 70 3.25 3.96 15.24
N TYR A 71 3.87 5.11 14.96
CA TYR A 71 3.97 6.21 15.93
C TYR A 71 2.58 6.74 16.32
N MET A 72 1.69 6.94 15.36
CA MET A 72 0.32 7.40 15.58
C MET A 72 -0.48 6.38 16.41
N ILE A 73 -0.52 5.12 15.99
CA ILE A 73 -1.28 4.02 16.63
C ILE A 73 -0.83 3.83 18.08
N SER A 74 0.48 3.89 18.31
CA SER A 74 1.07 3.69 19.63
C SER A 74 1.07 4.95 20.52
N GLN A 75 0.50 6.05 20.03
CA GLN A 75 0.48 7.36 20.67
C GLN A 75 1.87 7.82 21.15
N GLY A 76 2.92 7.48 20.38
CA GLY A 76 4.30 7.85 20.69
C GLY A 76 4.90 7.19 21.92
N SER A 77 4.38 6.04 22.37
CA SER A 77 4.91 5.30 23.52
C SER A 77 6.39 4.94 23.38
N SER A 78 7.10 4.83 24.51
CA SER A 78 8.52 4.42 24.54
C SER A 78 8.75 3.07 23.84
N LYS A 79 7.81 2.13 24.02
CA LYS A 79 7.82 0.81 23.38
C LYS A 79 7.74 0.90 21.85
N ALA A 80 6.99 1.84 21.31
CA ALA A 80 6.95 2.06 19.86
C ALA A 80 8.25 2.65 19.31
N ARG A 81 8.88 3.57 20.06
CA ARG A 81 10.20 4.07 19.69
C ARG A 81 11.25 2.95 19.69
N GLU A 82 11.15 1.99 20.60
CA GLU A 82 12.02 0.80 20.59
C GLU A 82 11.75 -0.12 19.40
N LEU A 83 10.48 -0.40 19.08
CA LEU A 83 10.10 -1.17 17.88
C LEU A 83 10.62 -0.53 16.58
N LEU A 84 10.62 0.80 16.51
CA LEU A 84 11.07 1.56 15.34
C LEU A 84 12.59 1.63 15.19
N LYS A 85 13.39 1.42 16.26
CA LYS A 85 14.86 1.42 16.15
C LYS A 85 15.40 0.28 15.27
N GLY A 86 14.62 -0.79 15.07
CA GLY A 86 14.93 -1.89 14.16
C GLY A 86 14.24 -1.80 12.80
N ALA A 87 13.47 -0.74 12.53
CA ALA A 87 12.86 -0.50 11.22
C ALA A 87 13.95 -0.40 10.15
N HIS A 88 13.62 -0.76 8.90
CA HIS A 88 14.55 -0.93 7.75
C HIS A 88 15.23 -2.29 7.60
N ARG A 89 14.88 -3.26 8.44
CA ARG A 89 15.07 -4.67 8.11
C ARG A 89 13.75 -5.27 7.61
N ALA A 90 13.83 -6.12 6.59
CA ALA A 90 12.64 -6.74 6.00
C ALA A 90 11.78 -7.51 7.02
N ASP A 91 12.41 -8.17 8.00
CA ASP A 91 11.71 -8.86 9.09
C ASP A 91 10.97 -7.91 10.04
N ALA A 92 11.57 -6.77 10.38
CA ALA A 92 10.92 -5.74 11.17
C ALA A 92 9.71 -5.15 10.43
N ASP A 93 9.86 -4.83 9.14
CA ASP A 93 8.79 -4.23 8.34
C ASP A 93 7.58 -5.18 8.18
N ILE A 94 7.79 -6.50 8.12
CA ILE A 94 6.71 -7.50 8.13
C ILE A 94 5.91 -7.42 9.44
N ILE A 95 6.59 -7.37 10.59
CA ILE A 95 5.94 -7.32 11.91
C ILE A 95 5.15 -6.02 12.08
N LEU A 96 5.74 -4.89 11.69
CA LEU A 96 5.09 -3.58 11.77
C LEU A 96 3.88 -3.49 10.82
N THR A 97 4.00 -4.04 9.61
CA THR A 97 2.88 -4.11 8.66
C THR A 97 1.74 -4.97 9.20
N ALA A 98 2.05 -6.12 9.82
CA ALA A 98 1.06 -6.97 10.48
C ALA A 98 0.37 -6.24 11.65
N ASN A 99 1.11 -5.45 12.44
CA ASN A 99 0.53 -4.63 13.50
C ASN A 99 -0.47 -3.61 12.92
N ILE A 100 -0.07 -2.84 11.91
CA ILE A 100 -0.95 -1.88 11.21
C ILE A 100 -2.21 -2.59 10.70
N LEU A 101 -2.04 -3.75 10.05
CA LEU A 101 -3.15 -4.53 9.52
C LEU A 101 -4.16 -4.92 10.61
N MET A 102 -3.71 -5.39 11.78
CA MET A 102 -4.62 -5.74 12.87
C MET A 102 -5.45 -4.54 13.33
N HIS A 103 -4.86 -3.36 13.43
CA HIS A 103 -5.59 -2.13 13.78
C HIS A 103 -6.59 -1.73 12.68
N ILE A 104 -6.24 -1.90 11.41
CA ILE A 104 -7.15 -1.66 10.28
C ILE A 104 -8.33 -2.64 10.31
N VAL A 105 -8.07 -3.94 10.47
CA VAL A 105 -9.11 -4.99 10.53
C VAL A 105 -10.10 -4.70 11.65
N TYR A 106 -9.59 -4.34 12.82
CA TYR A 106 -10.43 -3.95 13.96
C TYR A 106 -11.26 -2.69 13.67
N HIS A 107 -10.64 -1.63 13.14
CA HIS A 107 -11.30 -0.35 12.91
C HIS A 107 -12.36 -0.42 11.80
N LEU A 108 -12.08 -1.15 10.73
CA LEU A 108 -13.00 -1.34 9.61
C LEU A 108 -13.99 -2.48 9.85
N ASN A 109 -13.89 -3.17 10.99
CA ASN A 109 -14.72 -4.32 11.36
C ASN A 109 -14.77 -5.38 10.24
N ILE A 110 -13.60 -5.83 9.80
CA ILE A 110 -13.43 -6.84 8.75
C ILE A 110 -13.46 -8.24 9.35
N HIS A 111 -14.22 -9.16 8.75
CA HIS A 111 -14.48 -10.47 9.34
C HIS A 111 -13.75 -11.62 8.63
N ASP A 112 -13.36 -11.44 7.36
CA ASP A 112 -12.64 -12.44 6.60
C ASP A 112 -11.68 -11.82 5.57
N ILE A 113 -10.84 -12.68 4.97
CA ILE A 113 -9.79 -12.25 4.04
C ILE A 113 -10.33 -11.79 2.68
N GLU A 114 -11.49 -12.27 2.25
CA GLU A 114 -12.09 -11.86 0.98
C GLU A 114 -12.74 -10.48 1.13
N GLU A 115 -13.40 -10.22 2.26
CA GLU A 115 -13.84 -8.88 2.65
C GLU A 115 -12.66 -7.92 2.73
N LEU A 116 -11.56 -8.32 3.38
CA LEU A 116 -10.33 -7.51 3.45
C LEU A 116 -9.80 -7.17 2.05
N TYR A 117 -9.75 -8.16 1.15
CA TYR A 117 -9.31 -7.95 -0.22
C TYR A 117 -10.22 -6.97 -0.97
N ARG A 118 -11.55 -7.16 -0.94
CA ARG A 118 -12.51 -6.26 -1.58
C ARG A 118 -12.37 -4.82 -1.06
N VAL A 119 -12.32 -4.66 0.27
CA VAL A 119 -12.17 -3.33 0.89
C VAL A 119 -10.82 -2.71 0.54
N SER A 120 -9.76 -3.51 0.43
CA SER A 120 -8.46 -3.03 -0.06
C SER A 120 -8.54 -2.55 -1.50
N GLU A 121 -9.19 -3.27 -2.41
CA GLU A 121 -9.33 -2.87 -3.81
C GLU A 121 -10.12 -1.56 -3.95
N GLU A 122 -11.20 -1.42 -3.18
CA GLU A 122 -11.96 -0.17 -3.10
C GLU A 122 -11.10 0.98 -2.56
N ALA A 123 -10.29 0.73 -1.52
CA ALA A 123 -9.43 1.74 -0.90
C ALA A 123 -8.28 2.21 -1.80
N ARG A 124 -7.90 1.43 -2.83
CA ARG A 124 -6.87 1.84 -3.80
C ARG A 124 -7.33 3.00 -4.66
N ILE A 125 -8.64 3.14 -4.90
CA ILE A 125 -9.20 4.23 -5.71
C ILE A 125 -9.28 5.50 -4.83
N PRO A 126 -8.46 6.53 -5.09
CA PRO A 126 -8.50 7.75 -4.30
C PRO A 126 -9.84 8.48 -4.50
N THR A 127 -10.32 9.13 -3.45
CA THR A 127 -11.51 10.00 -3.49
C THR A 127 -11.17 11.48 -3.45
N THR A 128 -9.94 11.84 -3.08
CA THR A 128 -9.41 13.21 -3.01
C THR A 128 -8.05 13.28 -3.69
N ILE A 129 -7.70 14.44 -4.23
CA ILE A 129 -6.35 14.68 -4.76
C ILE A 129 -5.43 15.11 -3.61
N ASN A 130 -4.26 14.49 -3.48
CA ASN A 130 -3.32 14.77 -2.39
C ASN A 130 -2.10 15.60 -2.80
N PHE A 131 -2.06 16.08 -4.05
CA PHE A 131 -0.98 16.90 -4.61
C PHE A 131 -1.52 18.02 -5.53
N GLY A 132 -0.60 18.88 -5.96
CA GLY A 132 -0.88 19.92 -6.96
C GLY A 132 -1.75 21.06 -6.43
N LYS A 133 -2.24 21.90 -7.35
CA LYS A 133 -3.01 23.12 -7.04
C LYS A 133 -4.32 22.84 -6.29
N HIS A 134 -4.94 21.69 -6.51
CA HIS A 134 -6.23 21.31 -5.93
C HIS A 134 -6.09 20.37 -4.73
N LYS A 135 -4.91 20.26 -4.11
CA LYS A 135 -4.66 19.36 -2.96
C LYS A 135 -5.76 19.49 -1.89
N GLY A 136 -6.34 18.37 -1.51
CA GLY A 136 -7.43 18.24 -0.53
C GLY A 136 -8.83 18.24 -1.13
N THR A 137 -8.99 18.61 -2.41
CA THR A 137 -10.30 18.61 -3.08
C THR A 137 -10.75 17.19 -3.44
N ALA A 138 -12.04 16.91 -3.29
CA ALA A 138 -12.64 15.66 -3.74
C ALA A 138 -12.50 15.52 -5.27
N ILE A 139 -12.20 14.32 -5.76
CA ILE A 139 -12.02 14.07 -7.19
C ILE A 139 -13.29 14.43 -7.98
N ALA A 140 -14.47 14.18 -7.41
CA ALA A 140 -15.76 14.55 -7.98
C ALA A 140 -16.00 16.08 -8.10
N GLU A 141 -15.22 16.89 -7.37
CA GLU A 141 -15.33 18.35 -7.36
C GLU A 141 -14.22 19.03 -8.20
N LEU A 142 -13.33 18.25 -8.83
CA LEU A 142 -12.23 18.80 -9.61
C LEU A 142 -12.75 19.48 -10.89
N PRO A 143 -12.17 20.64 -11.27
CA PRO A 143 -12.48 21.27 -12.55
C PRO A 143 -12.20 20.33 -13.74
N LYS A 144 -13.10 20.32 -14.73
CA LYS A 144 -13.01 19.42 -15.91
C LYS A 144 -11.71 19.58 -16.68
N ASP A 145 -11.23 20.81 -16.84
CA ASP A 145 -9.96 21.13 -17.49
C ASP A 145 -8.76 20.55 -16.72
N TYR A 146 -8.80 20.59 -15.39
CA TYR A 146 -7.77 19.98 -14.54
C TYR A 146 -7.77 18.44 -14.64
N ILE A 147 -8.95 17.81 -14.66
CA ILE A 147 -9.09 16.36 -14.88
C ILE A 147 -8.48 15.97 -16.23
N GLN A 148 -8.83 16.67 -17.30
CA GLN A 148 -8.29 16.41 -18.64
C GLN A 148 -6.77 16.60 -18.71
N TRP A 149 -6.25 17.61 -18.02
CA TRP A 149 -4.81 17.82 -17.92
C TRP A 149 -4.10 16.67 -17.18
N LEU A 150 -4.65 16.21 -16.04
CA LEU A 150 -4.11 15.07 -15.30
C LEU A 150 -4.08 13.79 -16.14
N LEU A 151 -5.16 13.49 -16.86
CA LEU A 151 -5.27 12.27 -17.67
C LEU A 151 -4.25 12.19 -18.82
N ARG A 152 -3.66 13.33 -19.23
CA ARG A 152 -2.61 13.41 -20.24
C ARG A 152 -1.20 13.22 -19.69
N GLN A 153 -1.02 13.10 -18.37
CA GLN A 153 0.30 12.88 -17.79
C GLN A 153 0.71 11.40 -17.94
N ASP A 154 1.94 11.17 -18.41
CA ASP A 154 2.46 9.83 -18.69
C ASP A 154 2.67 9.00 -17.40
N GLU A 155 3.09 9.66 -16.31
CA GLU A 155 3.36 9.04 -15.02
C GLU A 155 2.17 9.07 -14.05
N LEU A 156 0.95 9.26 -14.55
CA LEU A 156 -0.24 9.27 -13.71
C LEU A 156 -0.48 7.88 -13.10
N ASP A 157 -0.55 7.82 -11.77
CA ASP A 157 -0.90 6.60 -11.03
C ASP A 157 -2.19 5.96 -11.59
N VAL A 158 -2.17 4.63 -11.74
CA VAL A 158 -3.24 3.87 -12.40
C VAL A 158 -4.56 3.97 -11.63
N TYR A 159 -4.53 4.02 -10.30
CA TYR A 159 -5.74 4.13 -9.50
C TYR A 159 -6.30 5.54 -9.51
N LEU A 160 -5.43 6.56 -9.51
CA LEU A 160 -5.86 7.93 -9.73
C LEU A 160 -6.48 8.12 -11.11
N ARG A 161 -5.89 7.53 -12.16
CA ARG A 161 -6.48 7.52 -13.51
C ARG A 161 -7.89 6.93 -13.50
N LYS A 162 -8.07 5.74 -12.91
CA LYS A 162 -9.39 5.10 -12.77
C LYS A 162 -10.40 6.00 -12.04
N ALA A 163 -9.98 6.65 -10.96
CA ALA A 163 -10.84 7.57 -10.21
C ALA A 163 -11.27 8.78 -11.05
N LEU A 164 -10.35 9.37 -11.81
CA LEU A 164 -10.62 10.52 -12.68
C LEU A 164 -11.53 10.15 -13.86
N GLU A 165 -11.32 9.00 -14.49
CA GLU A 165 -12.16 8.49 -15.58
C GLU A 165 -13.57 8.16 -15.11
N SER A 166 -13.74 7.72 -13.87
CA SER A 166 -15.06 7.40 -13.29
C SER A 166 -15.84 8.64 -12.86
N ALA A 167 -15.16 9.76 -12.60
CA ALA A 167 -15.76 11.04 -12.21
C ALA A 167 -16.14 11.92 -13.42
N PHE A 168 -15.72 11.55 -14.63
CA PHE A 168 -15.91 12.30 -15.87
C PHE A 168 -17.18 11.91 -16.62
#